data_AF-A0A8S3YS15-F1
#
_entry.id   AF-A0A8S3YS15-F1
#
_cell.length_a   1.000
_cell.length_b   1.000
_cell.length_c   1.000
_cell.angle_alpha   90.00
_cell.angle_beta   90.00
_cell.angle_gamma   90.00
#
_symmetry.space_group_name_H-M   'P 1'
#
loop_
_entity.id
_entity.type
_entity.pdbx_description
1 polymer ?
#
loop_
_entity_poly.entity_id
_entity_poly.type
_entity_poly.pdbx_seq_one_letter_code
_entity_poly.pdbx_strand_id
1 'polypeptide(L)'
;KNSPHQLNYLTRGSWEVTKLVGFDEETQRVFFMSPQNDPRRMHMYSVSTHGNDLKCETCNFHEKCQYTQVTMATTGDFYVLECLGPGIPVYSLMTKDGIEVERLENNSAFAEKIAKKALPWIKYEQISLLNGEKLWAKMLLPPVLKVEEILTYPLVLHVYGGPGTQMVTEKYAIDWHTYMTSSREVIYAFVDGRGSSGRGDKFLHSIYKNLGTLEVDDSLKAA
;
A
#
# COMPACT_ATOMS: atom_id res chain seq x y z
N LYS A 1 15.11 -8.70 -41.66
CA LYS A 1 13.66 -8.61 -41.40
C LYS A 1 13.41 -9.20 -40.02
N ASN A 2 13.36 -8.36 -38.98
CA ASN A 2 13.00 -8.83 -37.64
C ASN A 2 11.53 -9.21 -37.68
N SER A 3 11.21 -10.47 -37.39
CA SER A 3 9.84 -10.90 -37.14
C SER A 3 9.22 -9.96 -36.09
N PRO A 4 7.98 -9.48 -36.28
CA PRO A 4 7.34 -8.65 -35.26
C PRO A 4 7.28 -9.48 -33.98
N HIS A 5 7.91 -8.98 -32.91
CA HIS A 5 7.83 -9.63 -31.61
C HIS A 5 6.37 -9.78 -31.23
N GLN A 6 5.87 -11.01 -31.14
CA GLN A 6 4.51 -11.29 -30.73
C GLN A 6 4.38 -10.93 -29.24
N LEU A 7 3.74 -9.80 -28.95
CA LEU A 7 3.47 -9.33 -27.60
C LEU A 7 2.22 -10.04 -27.05
N ASN A 8 2.37 -10.75 -25.94
CA ASN A 8 1.26 -11.32 -25.19
C ASN A 8 1.14 -10.63 -23.83
N TYR A 9 -0.02 -10.03 -23.55
CA TYR A 9 -0.29 -9.37 -22.27
C TYR A 9 -0.95 -10.36 -21.30
N LEU A 10 -0.24 -10.71 -20.22
CA LEU A 10 -0.74 -11.67 -19.23
C LEU A 10 -1.75 -11.05 -18.25
N THR A 11 -1.69 -9.74 -18.05
CA THR A 11 -2.49 -9.00 -17.07
C THR A 11 -3.14 -7.78 -17.70
N ARG A 12 -4.36 -7.44 -17.26
CA ARG A 12 -5.10 -6.24 -17.68
C ARG A 12 -5.94 -5.73 -16.53
N GLY A 13 -6.04 -4.41 -16.38
CA GLY A 13 -6.87 -3.76 -15.37
C GLY A 13 -6.40 -2.35 -15.04
N SER A 14 -7.18 -1.64 -14.22
CA SER A 14 -6.86 -0.28 -13.76
C SER A 14 -5.93 -0.32 -12.53
N TRP A 15 -4.82 -1.03 -12.66
CA TRP A 15 -3.82 -1.26 -11.62
C TRP A 15 -2.46 -1.59 -12.23
N GLU A 16 -1.41 -1.59 -11.42
CA GLU A 16 -0.03 -1.75 -11.87
C GLU A 16 0.62 -3.01 -11.34
N VAL A 17 1.53 -3.60 -12.11
CA VAL A 17 2.48 -4.60 -11.62
C VAL A 17 3.71 -3.84 -11.11
N THR A 18 4.00 -3.93 -9.81
CA THR A 18 5.05 -3.13 -9.17
C THR A 18 6.40 -3.85 -9.11
N LYS A 19 6.38 -5.19 -9.02
CA LYS A 19 7.58 -6.02 -8.97
C LYS A 19 7.28 -7.43 -9.45
N LEU A 20 8.14 -8.01 -10.28
CA LEU A 20 8.15 -9.45 -10.53
C LEU A 20 8.84 -10.16 -9.36
N VAL A 21 8.17 -11.15 -8.79
CA VAL A 21 8.63 -11.90 -7.62
C VAL A 21 9.39 -13.15 -8.04
N GLY A 22 8.85 -13.88 -9.01
CA GLY A 22 9.44 -15.13 -9.50
C GLY A 22 8.62 -15.77 -10.60
N PHE A 23 9.14 -16.88 -11.12
CA PHE A 23 8.54 -17.68 -12.18
C PHE A 23 8.67 -19.15 -11.80
N ASP A 24 7.56 -19.87 -11.80
CA ASP A 24 7.52 -21.33 -11.62
C ASP A 24 7.42 -21.98 -13.00
N GLU A 25 8.50 -22.65 -13.41
CA GLU A 25 8.61 -23.36 -14.69
C GLU A 25 7.71 -24.59 -14.76
N GLU A 26 7.48 -25.28 -13.65
CA GLU A 26 6.68 -26.50 -13.63
C GLU A 26 5.20 -26.19 -13.87
N THR A 27 4.70 -25.15 -13.20
CA THR A 27 3.29 -24.74 -13.29
C THR A 27 3.06 -23.65 -14.33
N GLN A 28 4.12 -23.14 -14.96
CA GLN A 28 4.08 -22.03 -15.93
C GLN A 28 3.37 -20.78 -15.35
N ARG A 29 3.73 -20.41 -14.12
CA ARG A 29 3.13 -19.26 -13.41
C ARG A 29 4.13 -18.17 -13.10
N VAL A 30 3.73 -16.93 -13.36
CA VAL A 30 4.49 -15.72 -13.00
C VAL A 30 3.91 -15.14 -11.73
N PHE A 31 4.74 -14.90 -10.72
CA PHE A 31 4.37 -14.26 -9.46
C PHE A 31 4.81 -12.79 -9.46
N PHE A 32 3.94 -11.90 -8.98
CA PHE A 32 4.21 -10.47 -9.00
C PHE A 32 3.47 -9.71 -7.89
N MET A 33 4.01 -8.56 -7.50
CA MET A 33 3.38 -7.64 -6.54
C MET A 33 2.47 -6.65 -7.27
N SER A 34 1.31 -6.37 -6.70
CA SER A 34 0.35 -5.40 -7.26
C SER A 34 -0.63 -4.86 -6.20
N PRO A 35 -1.13 -3.62 -6.34
CA PRO A 35 -2.17 -3.06 -5.48
C PRO A 35 -3.59 -3.26 -6.07
N GLN A 36 -3.84 -4.29 -6.89
CA GLN A 36 -4.98 -4.37 -7.84
C GLN A 36 -6.32 -3.77 -7.39
N ASN A 37 -6.79 -4.17 -6.21
CA ASN A 37 -8.13 -3.80 -5.72
C ASN A 37 -8.14 -2.44 -5.00
N ASP A 38 -7.01 -2.05 -4.42
CA ASP A 38 -6.90 -0.86 -3.60
C ASP A 38 -5.47 -0.32 -3.66
N PRO A 39 -5.24 0.90 -4.16
CA PRO A 39 -3.90 1.47 -4.32
C PRO A 39 -3.13 1.56 -2.99
N ARG A 40 -3.83 1.54 -1.85
CA ARG A 40 -3.22 1.62 -0.51
C ARG A 40 -2.66 0.28 -0.03
N ARG A 41 -2.99 -0.82 -0.72
CA ARG A 41 -2.67 -2.20 -0.38
C ARG A 41 -1.58 -2.74 -1.30
N MET A 42 -0.97 -3.85 -0.91
CA MET A 42 0.03 -4.51 -1.72
C MET A 42 -0.03 -6.02 -1.48
N HIS A 43 -0.24 -6.78 -2.54
CA HIS A 43 -0.34 -8.24 -2.47
C HIS A 43 0.48 -8.90 -3.56
N MET A 44 0.96 -10.11 -3.27
CA MET A 44 1.45 -11.01 -4.29
C MET A 44 0.28 -11.68 -5.01
N TYR A 45 0.33 -11.64 -6.33
CA TYR A 45 -0.55 -12.32 -7.27
C TYR A 45 0.26 -13.30 -8.12
N SER A 46 -0.43 -14.25 -8.74
CA SER A 46 0.13 -15.11 -9.76
C SER A 46 -0.78 -15.19 -10.98
N VAL A 47 -0.19 -15.40 -12.15
CA VAL A 47 -0.91 -15.58 -13.41
C VAL A 47 -0.21 -16.64 -14.26
N SER A 48 -0.97 -17.42 -15.01
CA SER A 48 -0.42 -18.36 -16.00
C SER A 48 0.26 -17.61 -17.16
N THR A 49 1.28 -18.21 -17.77
CA THR A 49 1.93 -17.66 -18.99
C THR A 49 0.98 -17.60 -20.20
N HIS A 50 -0.18 -18.25 -20.12
CA HIS A 50 -1.27 -18.11 -21.10
C HIS A 50 -2.16 -16.87 -20.85
N GLY A 51 -1.96 -16.14 -19.75
CA GLY A 51 -2.71 -14.93 -19.41
C GLY A 51 -4.08 -15.18 -18.76
N ASN A 52 -4.32 -16.39 -18.26
CA ASN A 52 -5.51 -16.79 -17.50
C ASN A 52 -5.16 -17.09 -16.03
N ASP A 53 -6.20 -17.41 -15.25
CA ASP A 53 -6.08 -17.85 -13.85
C ASP A 53 -5.30 -16.89 -12.95
N LEU A 54 -5.58 -15.59 -13.09
CA LEU A 54 -5.09 -14.56 -12.18
C LEU A 54 -5.61 -14.83 -10.76
N LYS A 55 -4.69 -15.03 -9.82
CA LYS A 55 -4.99 -15.38 -8.42
C LYS A 55 -4.24 -14.46 -7.46
N CYS A 56 -4.91 -14.03 -6.40
CA CYS A 56 -4.22 -13.37 -5.28
C CYS A 56 -3.72 -14.43 -4.29
N GLU A 57 -2.41 -14.52 -4.08
CA GLU A 57 -1.82 -15.53 -3.20
C GLU A 57 -1.82 -15.12 -1.73
N THR A 58 -1.80 -13.81 -1.47
CA THR A 58 -1.62 -13.27 -0.10
C THR A 58 -2.86 -12.58 0.47
N CYS A 59 -3.92 -12.38 -0.32
CA CYS A 59 -5.11 -11.63 0.11
C CYS A 59 -5.82 -12.26 1.32
N ASN A 60 -5.77 -13.59 1.43
CA ASN A 60 -6.47 -14.35 2.47
C ASN A 60 -5.54 -14.80 3.62
N PHE A 61 -4.32 -14.26 3.69
CA PHE A 61 -3.37 -14.65 4.74
C PHE A 61 -3.89 -14.26 6.14
N HIS A 62 -4.30 -13.00 6.32
CA HIS A 62 -4.91 -12.52 7.56
C HIS A 62 -5.63 -11.18 7.32
N GLU A 63 -6.72 -10.89 8.05
CA GLU A 63 -7.49 -9.65 7.87
C GLU A 63 -6.64 -8.38 8.07
N LYS A 64 -5.70 -8.43 9.03
CA LYS A 64 -4.76 -7.34 9.34
C LYS A 64 -3.50 -7.35 8.47
N CYS A 65 -3.53 -8.08 7.36
CA CYS A 65 -2.43 -8.21 6.42
C CYS A 65 -2.84 -7.83 5.00
N GLN A 66 -2.83 -6.53 4.72
CA GLN A 66 -3.25 -5.93 3.45
C GLN A 66 -2.11 -5.19 2.75
N TYR A 67 -0.94 -5.06 3.39
CA TYR A 67 0.27 -4.54 2.76
C TYR A 67 1.40 -5.54 2.96
N THR A 68 1.85 -6.16 1.87
CA THR A 68 2.83 -7.25 1.92
C THR A 68 4.05 -6.97 1.05
N GLN A 69 5.16 -7.59 1.42
CA GLN A 69 6.30 -7.79 0.54
C GLN A 69 6.63 -9.28 0.51
N VAL A 70 7.11 -9.75 -0.64
CA VAL A 70 7.49 -11.15 -0.82
C VAL A 70 8.88 -11.23 -1.42
N THR A 71 9.67 -12.13 -0.83
CA THR A 71 10.99 -12.53 -1.34
C THR A 71 10.97 -14.04 -1.56
N MET A 72 11.02 -14.44 -2.82
CA MET A 72 11.00 -15.86 -3.21
C MET A 72 12.42 -16.44 -3.16
N ALA A 73 12.53 -17.68 -2.69
CA ALA A 73 13.78 -18.43 -2.73
C ALA A 73 14.20 -18.68 -4.18
N THR A 74 15.51 -18.82 -4.44
CA THR A 74 16.02 -19.07 -5.79
C THR A 74 15.52 -20.38 -6.40
N THR A 75 15.13 -21.35 -5.56
CA THR A 75 14.54 -22.62 -6.03
C THR A 75 13.06 -22.48 -6.42
N GLY A 76 12.38 -21.41 -5.98
CA GLY A 76 10.95 -21.21 -6.23
C GLY A 76 10.00 -21.97 -5.30
N ASP A 77 10.50 -22.86 -4.43
CA ASP A 77 9.67 -23.72 -3.57
C ASP A 77 9.10 -23.02 -2.34
N PHE A 78 9.79 -21.97 -1.89
CA PHE A 78 9.46 -21.22 -0.69
C PHE A 78 9.55 -19.72 -0.93
N TYR A 79 8.86 -18.94 -0.12
CA TYR A 79 9.02 -17.51 -0.05
C TYR A 79 8.89 -17.00 1.39
N VAL A 80 9.56 -15.89 1.67
CA VAL A 80 9.33 -15.12 2.88
C VAL A 80 8.20 -14.13 2.60
N LEU A 81 7.14 -14.23 3.40
CA LEU A 81 6.05 -13.28 3.44
C LEU A 81 6.30 -12.27 4.55
N GLU A 82 6.50 -11.02 4.15
CA GLU A 82 6.55 -9.88 5.06
C GLU A 82 5.17 -9.23 5.08
N CYS A 83 4.40 -9.51 6.12
CA CYS A 83 3.15 -8.82 6.35
C CYS A 83 3.44 -7.50 7.06
N LEU A 84 3.27 -6.37 6.39
CA LEU A 84 3.73 -5.06 6.87
C LEU A 84 2.59 -4.14 7.34
N GLY A 85 1.34 -4.58 7.30
CA GLY A 85 0.21 -3.79 7.78
C GLY A 85 -1.14 -4.23 7.25
N PRO A 86 -2.26 -3.67 7.76
CA PRO A 86 -2.31 -2.59 8.76
C PRO A 86 -2.05 -3.05 10.20
N GLY A 87 -1.97 -4.35 10.48
CA GLY A 87 -1.56 -4.88 11.77
C GLY A 87 -0.07 -4.69 12.07
N ILE A 88 0.34 -5.04 13.29
CA ILE A 88 1.77 -5.10 13.64
C ILE A 88 2.46 -6.07 12.66
N PRO A 89 3.62 -5.70 12.09
CA PRO A 89 4.27 -6.53 11.10
C PRO A 89 4.61 -7.93 11.60
N VAL A 90 4.44 -8.93 10.74
CA VAL A 90 4.81 -10.32 10.98
C VAL A 90 5.50 -10.91 9.76
N TYR A 91 6.39 -11.86 9.99
CA TYR A 91 7.27 -12.44 8.98
C TYR A 91 7.15 -13.95 9.02
N SER A 92 6.82 -14.57 7.89
CA SER A 92 6.53 -16.00 7.84
C SER A 92 7.24 -16.65 6.66
N LEU A 93 7.75 -17.86 6.86
CA LEU A 93 8.21 -18.73 5.78
C LEU A 93 7.00 -19.48 5.23
N MET A 94 6.78 -19.37 3.93
CA MET A 94 5.65 -19.95 3.22
C MET A 94 6.14 -20.92 2.16
N THR A 95 5.39 -21.99 1.91
CA THR A 95 5.55 -22.78 0.68
C THR A 95 5.04 -21.98 -0.53
N LYS A 96 5.45 -22.34 -1.75
CA LYS A 96 4.95 -21.73 -2.99
C LYS A 96 3.41 -21.79 -3.13
N ASP A 97 2.79 -22.80 -2.53
CA ASP A 97 1.33 -22.98 -2.52
C ASP A 97 0.60 -22.13 -1.47
N GLY A 98 1.34 -21.34 -0.67
CA GLY A 98 0.78 -20.43 0.33
C GLY A 98 0.50 -21.06 1.69
N ILE A 99 1.14 -22.19 2.01
CA ILE A 99 1.05 -22.80 3.33
C ILE A 99 2.14 -22.21 4.23
N GLU A 100 1.76 -21.72 5.41
CA GLU A 100 2.73 -21.25 6.41
C GLU A 100 3.50 -22.44 7.00
N VAL A 101 4.81 -22.45 6.79
CA VAL A 101 5.72 -23.47 7.32
C VAL A 101 6.16 -23.09 8.73
N GLU A 102 6.56 -21.84 8.89
CA GLU A 102 7.11 -21.33 10.16
C GLU A 102 6.89 -19.82 10.29
N ARG A 103 6.53 -19.38 11.50
CA ARG A 103 6.53 -17.97 11.88
C ARG A 103 7.95 -17.55 12.25
N LEU A 104 8.58 -16.73 11.42
CA LEU A 104 9.96 -16.26 11.63
C LEU A 104 10.04 -15.14 12.67
N GLU A 105 9.08 -14.21 12.64
CA GLU A 105 8.99 -13.09 13.59
C GLU A 105 7.52 -12.65 13.73
N ASN A 106 7.06 -12.45 14.96
CA ASN A 106 5.67 -12.07 15.27
C ASN A 106 5.55 -10.74 16.03
N ASN A 107 6.68 -10.12 16.38
CA ASN A 107 6.81 -8.87 17.10
C ASN A 107 6.01 -8.84 18.42
N SER A 108 5.86 -9.98 19.12
CA SER A 108 5.07 -10.07 20.35
C SER A 108 5.54 -9.10 21.45
N ALA A 109 6.86 -8.98 21.65
CA ALA A 109 7.40 -8.05 22.65
C ALA A 109 7.08 -6.58 22.34
N PHE A 110 7.00 -6.22 21.06
CA PHE A 110 6.56 -4.88 20.64
C PHE A 110 5.05 -4.73 20.79
N ALA A 111 4.27 -5.75 20.43
CA ALA A 111 2.82 -5.77 20.59
C ALA A 111 2.40 -5.55 22.06
N GLU A 112 3.07 -6.20 23.01
CA GLU A 112 2.83 -6.02 24.45
C GLU A 112 3.14 -4.59 24.93
N LYS A 113 4.20 -3.98 24.40
CA LYS A 113 4.57 -2.60 24.74
C LYS A 113 3.56 -1.60 24.20
N ILE A 114 3.12 -1.78 22.95
CA ILE A 114 2.24 -0.83 22.27
C ILE A 114 0.78 -0.96 22.71
N ALA A 115 0.35 -2.15 23.16
CA ALA A 115 -0.98 -2.36 23.71
C ALA A 115 -1.28 -1.47 24.94
N LYS A 116 -0.24 -0.97 25.62
CA LYS A 116 -0.34 -0.06 26.77
C LYS A 116 -0.38 1.42 26.37
N LYS A 117 -0.44 1.73 25.07
CA LYS A 117 -0.44 3.09 24.52
C LYS A 117 -1.77 3.37 23.81
N ALA A 118 -2.32 4.56 24.02
CA ALA A 118 -3.46 5.03 23.26
C ALA A 118 -2.99 5.45 21.86
N LEU A 119 -3.17 4.58 20.87
CA LEU A 119 -2.77 4.85 19.49
C LEU A 119 -3.83 5.66 18.74
N PRO A 120 -3.44 6.44 17.72
CA PRO A 120 -4.37 7.18 16.89
C PRO A 120 -5.28 6.26 16.09
N TRP A 121 -6.48 6.76 15.78
CA TRP A 121 -7.38 6.06 14.88
C TRP A 121 -7.00 6.47 13.46
N ILE A 122 -6.86 5.51 12.55
CA ILE A 122 -6.55 5.80 11.15
C ILE A 122 -7.85 5.87 10.37
N LYS A 123 -8.10 7.01 9.74
CA LYS A 123 -9.21 7.21 8.81
C LYS A 123 -8.66 7.42 7.40
N TYR A 124 -9.27 6.77 6.43
CA TYR A 124 -8.98 7.01 5.01
C TYR A 124 -10.19 7.66 4.35
N GLU A 125 -9.92 8.62 3.48
CA GLU A 125 -10.95 9.39 2.78
C GLU A 125 -10.57 9.59 1.31
N GLN A 126 -11.58 9.83 0.48
CA GLN A 126 -11.38 10.24 -0.90
C GLN A 126 -11.82 11.69 -1.11
N ILE A 127 -10.95 12.50 -1.71
CA ILE A 127 -11.21 13.90 -2.01
C ILE A 127 -11.42 14.02 -3.52
N SER A 128 -12.62 14.46 -3.92
CA SER A 128 -12.97 14.61 -5.33
C SER A 128 -12.45 15.95 -5.88
N LEU A 129 -11.70 15.88 -6.98
CA LEU A 129 -11.27 17.03 -7.76
C LEU A 129 -12.37 17.45 -8.76
N LEU A 130 -12.29 18.69 -9.25
CA LEU A 130 -13.27 19.26 -10.19
C LEU A 130 -13.32 18.49 -11.53
N ASN A 131 -12.22 17.86 -11.92
CA ASN A 131 -12.10 17.04 -13.13
C ASN A 131 -12.59 15.59 -12.93
N GLY A 132 -13.12 15.25 -11.75
CA GLY A 132 -13.63 13.91 -11.41
C GLY A 132 -12.57 12.93 -10.91
N GLU A 133 -11.28 13.29 -10.92
CA GLU A 133 -10.25 12.49 -10.28
C GLU A 133 -10.41 12.52 -8.76
N LYS A 134 -10.02 11.43 -8.09
CA LYS A 134 -10.09 11.31 -6.63
C LYS A 134 -8.70 11.24 -6.04
N LEU A 135 -8.44 11.96 -4.97
CA LEU A 135 -7.21 11.84 -4.18
C LEU A 135 -7.47 10.96 -2.96
N TRP A 136 -6.50 10.13 -2.60
CA TRP A 136 -6.56 9.41 -1.34
C TRP A 136 -5.96 10.26 -0.24
N ALA A 137 -6.63 10.28 0.91
CA ALA A 137 -6.15 10.91 2.13
C ALA A 137 -6.11 9.88 3.26
N LYS A 138 -5.12 10.02 4.15
CA LYS A 138 -4.99 9.27 5.41
C LYS A 138 -4.90 10.28 6.54
N MET A 139 -5.75 10.14 7.54
CA MET A 139 -5.75 10.96 8.74
C MET A 139 -5.50 10.09 9.96
N LEU A 140 -4.61 10.55 10.83
CA LEU A 140 -4.49 10.05 12.20
C LEU A 140 -5.30 10.97 13.10
N LEU A 141 -6.25 10.39 13.81
CA LEU A 141 -7.16 11.08 14.71
C LEU A 141 -6.75 10.79 16.17
N PRO A 142 -6.79 11.80 17.06
CA PRO A 142 -6.47 11.61 18.48
C PRO A 142 -7.31 10.49 19.11
N PRO A 143 -6.74 9.67 19.99
CA PRO A 143 -7.47 8.54 20.61
C PRO A 143 -8.65 8.97 21.48
N VAL A 144 -8.61 10.20 21.99
CA VAL A 144 -9.67 10.82 22.80
C VAL A 144 -10.75 11.51 21.97
N LEU A 145 -10.60 11.54 20.64
CA LEU A 145 -11.52 12.23 19.75
C LEU A 145 -12.90 11.56 19.82
N LYS A 146 -13.90 12.36 20.17
CA LYS A 146 -15.32 11.97 20.11
C LYS A 146 -15.93 12.60 18.87
N VAL A 147 -16.43 11.76 17.97
CA VAL A 147 -16.94 12.18 16.64
C VAL A 147 -18.23 12.99 16.78
N GLU A 148 -18.94 12.81 17.88
CA GLU A 148 -20.23 13.43 18.18
C GLU A 148 -20.09 14.84 18.78
N GLU A 149 -18.89 15.20 19.25
CA GLU A 149 -18.63 16.50 19.86
C GLU A 149 -18.03 17.47 18.82
N ILE A 150 -18.47 18.73 18.85
CA ILE A 150 -17.91 19.79 18.00
C ILE A 150 -16.62 20.30 18.68
N LEU A 151 -15.53 19.57 18.45
CA LEU A 151 -14.20 19.93 18.92
C LEU A 151 -13.32 20.34 17.74
N THR A 152 -12.54 21.40 17.92
CA THR A 152 -11.56 21.87 16.93
C THR A 152 -10.19 21.35 17.31
N TYR A 153 -9.53 20.67 16.38
CA TYR A 153 -8.16 20.18 16.56
C TYR A 153 -7.23 20.87 15.56
N PRO A 154 -5.98 21.17 15.95
CA PRO A 154 -4.97 21.61 14.98
C PRO A 154 -4.71 20.50 13.96
N LEU A 155 -4.57 20.89 12.69
CA LEU A 155 -4.25 20.00 11.58
C LEU A 155 -2.81 20.24 11.12
N VAL A 156 -2.07 19.15 10.96
CA VAL A 156 -0.81 19.14 10.21
C VAL A 156 -1.02 18.31 8.95
N LEU A 157 -0.99 18.98 7.79
CA LEU A 157 -0.95 18.32 6.49
C LEU A 157 0.50 18.04 6.13
N HIS A 158 0.89 16.77 6.09
CA HIS A 158 2.22 16.34 5.70
C HIS A 158 2.28 16.04 4.21
N VAL A 159 2.90 16.96 3.48
CA VAL A 159 3.13 16.87 2.03
C VAL A 159 4.57 16.45 1.78
N TYR A 160 4.75 15.28 1.16
CA TYR A 160 6.05 14.92 0.58
C TYR A 160 6.13 15.39 -0.88
N GLY A 161 5.12 15.06 -1.71
CA GLY A 161 4.96 15.62 -3.06
C GLY A 161 5.98 15.19 -4.10
N GLY A 162 6.88 14.25 -3.79
CA GLY A 162 7.85 13.75 -4.76
C GLY A 162 7.22 12.85 -5.84
N PRO A 163 7.64 12.97 -7.12
CA PRO A 163 7.17 12.13 -8.21
C PRO A 163 7.31 10.63 -7.88
N GLY A 164 6.24 9.86 -8.14
CA GLY A 164 6.25 8.40 -7.97
C GLY A 164 6.31 7.92 -6.52
N THR A 165 6.04 8.79 -5.55
CA THR A 165 5.96 8.39 -4.14
C THR A 165 4.53 8.26 -3.67
N GLN A 166 4.30 7.43 -2.66
CA GLN A 166 2.99 7.14 -2.11
C GLN A 166 3.06 7.12 -0.58
N MET A 167 2.30 7.99 0.07
CA MET A 167 2.26 8.12 1.53
C MET A 167 0.99 7.49 2.12
N VAL A 168 -0.09 7.44 1.34
CA VAL A 168 -1.38 6.90 1.77
C VAL A 168 -1.42 5.40 1.48
N THR A 169 -0.88 4.63 2.43
CA THR A 169 -0.89 3.16 2.40
C THR A 169 -1.46 2.58 3.69
N GLU A 170 -1.81 1.29 3.64
CA GLU A 170 -2.16 0.46 4.80
C GLU A 170 -0.92 -0.16 5.48
N LYS A 171 0.29 0.28 5.14
CA LYS A 171 1.51 -0.13 5.83
C LYS A 171 1.50 0.40 7.28
N TYR A 172 1.84 -0.48 8.21
CA TYR A 172 1.98 -0.15 9.62
C TYR A 172 3.24 0.68 9.84
N ALA A 173 3.09 1.78 10.57
CA ALA A 173 4.20 2.63 10.98
C ALA A 173 3.85 3.31 12.30
N ILE A 174 4.86 3.43 13.16
CA ILE A 174 4.85 4.34 14.31
C ILE A 174 6.01 5.30 14.13
N ASP A 175 5.70 6.59 14.14
CA ASP A 175 6.68 7.64 13.91
C ASP A 175 6.23 8.94 14.61
N TRP A 176 6.89 10.05 14.32
CA TRP A 176 6.61 11.38 14.86
C TRP A 176 5.13 11.77 14.81
N HIS A 177 4.46 11.49 13.69
CA HIS A 177 3.04 11.81 13.51
C HIS A 177 2.14 11.02 14.49
N THR A 178 2.51 9.77 14.82
CA THR A 178 1.80 8.97 15.83
C THR A 178 1.90 9.63 17.21
N TYR A 179 3.08 10.13 17.58
CA TYR A 179 3.28 10.84 18.84
C TYR A 179 2.50 12.16 18.89
N MET A 180 2.58 12.96 17.82
CA MET A 180 1.85 14.24 17.73
C MET A 180 0.34 14.04 17.89
N THR A 181 -0.23 13.05 17.21
CA THR A 181 -1.67 12.79 17.32
C THR A 181 -2.07 12.22 18.67
N SER A 182 -1.28 11.29 19.23
CA SER A 182 -1.65 10.63 20.49
C SER A 182 -1.42 11.51 21.72
N SER A 183 -0.33 12.29 21.73
CA SER A 183 0.15 12.99 22.93
C SER A 183 -0.08 14.49 22.88
N ARG A 184 -0.30 15.07 21.69
CA ARG A 184 -0.48 16.51 21.49
C ARG A 184 -1.82 16.85 20.83
N GLU A 185 -2.68 15.85 20.64
CA GLU A 185 -4.04 16.01 20.11
C GLU A 185 -4.06 16.76 18.77
N VAL A 186 -3.07 16.48 17.90
CA VAL A 186 -2.97 17.06 16.56
C VAL A 186 -3.48 16.06 15.53
N ILE A 187 -4.43 16.46 14.69
CA ILE A 187 -4.79 15.64 13.53
C ILE A 187 -3.65 15.70 12.53
N TYR A 188 -3.15 14.54 12.11
CA TYR A 188 -2.08 14.45 11.14
C TYR A 188 -2.61 13.84 9.85
N ALA A 189 -2.55 14.58 8.74
CA ALA A 189 -3.10 14.16 7.46
C ALA A 189 -1.99 13.97 6.41
N PHE A 190 -2.20 12.99 5.55
CA PHE A 190 -1.40 12.71 4.36
C PHE A 190 -2.32 12.67 3.15
N VAL A 191 -1.87 13.16 2.00
CA VAL A 191 -2.64 13.17 0.77
C VAL A 191 -1.73 12.75 -0.37
N ASP A 192 -2.17 11.76 -1.14
CA ASP A 192 -1.53 11.35 -2.39
C ASP A 192 -2.21 12.07 -3.56
N GLY A 193 -1.61 13.20 -3.93
CA GLY A 193 -1.97 14.01 -5.09
C GLY A 193 -1.56 13.36 -6.41
N ARG A 194 -1.93 14.02 -7.50
CA ARG A 194 -1.44 13.74 -8.86
C ARG A 194 0.08 13.71 -8.87
N GLY A 195 0.67 12.75 -9.59
CA GLY A 195 2.10 12.46 -9.56
C GLY A 195 2.54 11.34 -8.60
N SER A 196 1.66 10.86 -7.72
CA SER A 196 1.94 9.68 -6.88
C SER A 196 1.83 8.36 -7.65
N SER A 197 2.53 7.32 -7.15
CA SER A 197 2.57 5.99 -7.77
C SER A 197 1.36 5.11 -7.45
N GLY A 198 1.24 3.96 -8.13
CA GLY A 198 0.25 2.92 -7.80
C GLY A 198 -1.14 3.19 -8.39
N ARG A 199 -1.24 4.11 -9.36
CA ARG A 199 -2.52 4.63 -9.88
C ARG A 199 -2.57 4.80 -11.40
N GLY A 200 -1.61 4.23 -12.11
CA GLY A 200 -1.51 4.30 -13.56
C GLY A 200 -0.63 5.44 -14.04
N ASP A 201 -0.08 5.24 -15.24
CA ASP A 201 0.79 6.16 -15.96
C ASP A 201 0.20 7.58 -16.08
N LYS A 202 -1.09 7.68 -16.39
CA LYS A 202 -1.80 8.97 -16.53
C LYS A 202 -1.75 9.80 -15.24
N PHE A 203 -1.89 9.14 -14.09
CA PHE A 203 -1.87 9.81 -12.79
C PHE A 203 -0.45 10.15 -12.35
N LEU A 204 0.52 9.28 -12.66
CA LEU A 204 1.94 9.49 -12.36
C LEU A 204 2.55 10.63 -13.19
N HIS A 205 2.28 10.67 -14.50
CA HIS A 205 2.89 11.63 -15.42
C HIS A 205 2.10 12.91 -15.62
N SER A 206 0.99 13.13 -14.91
CA SER A 206 0.24 14.40 -14.98
C SER A 206 1.11 15.61 -14.61
N ILE A 207 2.12 15.40 -13.76
CA ILE A 207 3.07 16.43 -13.31
C ILE A 207 4.26 16.61 -14.26
N TYR A 208 4.34 15.84 -15.34
CA TYR A 208 5.46 15.92 -16.28
C TYR A 208 5.57 17.33 -16.86
N LYS A 209 6.76 17.94 -16.72
CA LYS A 209 7.05 19.36 -17.05
C LYS A 209 6.23 20.41 -16.29
N ASN A 210 5.51 20.01 -15.24
CA ASN A 210 4.67 20.87 -14.40
C ASN A 210 4.91 20.60 -12.90
N LEU A 211 6.15 20.27 -12.52
CA LEU A 211 6.51 19.92 -11.14
C LEU A 211 6.23 21.09 -10.18
N GLY A 212 5.57 20.79 -9.06
CA GLY A 212 5.23 21.79 -8.03
C GLY A 212 4.03 22.66 -8.37
N THR A 213 3.17 22.21 -9.30
CA THR A 213 1.91 22.90 -9.63
C THR A 213 0.73 22.06 -9.17
N LEU A 214 0.47 20.94 -9.83
CA LEU A 214 -0.67 20.07 -9.54
C LEU A 214 -0.57 19.46 -8.14
N GLU A 215 0.64 19.12 -7.69
CA GLU A 215 0.89 18.56 -6.36
C GLU A 215 0.54 19.57 -5.26
N VAL A 216 0.84 20.85 -5.51
CA VAL A 216 0.53 21.96 -4.60
C VAL A 216 -0.98 22.23 -4.59
N ASP A 217 -1.59 22.33 -5.78
CA ASP A 217 -3.04 22.52 -5.91
C ASP A 217 -3.83 21.41 -5.21
N ASP A 218 -3.41 20.16 -5.39
CA ASP A 218 -4.03 18.99 -4.79
C ASP A 218 -3.89 18.99 -3.26
N SER A 219 -2.73 19.42 -2.76
CA SER A 219 -2.48 19.57 -1.31
C SER A 219 -3.33 20.69 -0.71
N LEU A 220 -3.41 21.85 -1.38
CA LEU A 220 -4.25 22.98 -0.95
C LEU A 220 -5.74 22.63 -0.98
N LYS A 221 -6.18 21.81 -1.94
CA LYS A 221 -7.57 21.36 -2.03
C LYS A 221 -7.95 20.39 -0.91
N ALA A 222 -6.97 19.68 -0.36
CA ALA A 222 -7.17 18.71 0.69
C ALA A 222 -7.03 19.26 2.11
N ALA A 223 -6.40 20.44 2.26
CA ALA A 223 -6.37 21.23 3.49
C ALA A 223 -7.72 21.88 3.77
#